data_AF-A0A349GTI5-F1
#
_entry.id   AF-A0A349GTI5-F1
#
_cell.length_a   1.000
_cell.length_b   1.000
_cell.length_c   1.000
_cell.angle_alpha   90.00
_cell.angle_beta   90.00
_cell.angle_gamma   90.00
#
_symmetry.space_group_name_H-M   'P 1'
#
loop_
_entity.id
_entity.type
_entity.pdbx_description
1 polymer ?
#
loop_
_entity_poly.entity_id
_entity_poly.type
_entity_poly.pdbx_seq_one_letter_code
_entity_poly.pdbx_strand_id
1 'polypeptide(L)'
;VTVISSNLTTKRLIPIEKVESESNEPYIFEPSAEYILSTLLPKYLNIVLYQAILDNTASEHAARKTAMKSATDNAEELVEGLTLQFNRARQAAITQEIAEIVSGSLAQQ
;
A
#
# COMPACT_ATOMS: atom_id res chain seq x y z
N VAL A 1 -4.42 -2.44 13.59
CA VAL A 1 -4.01 -2.37 12.16
C VAL A 1 -2.94 -3.42 11.95
N THR A 2 -3.18 -4.41 11.10
CA THR A 2 -2.18 -5.43 10.78
C THR A 2 -1.59 -5.07 9.42
N VAL A 3 -0.33 -5.41 9.15
CA VAL A 3 0.45 -5.00 7.96
C VAL A 3 -0.24 -5.33 6.62
N ILE A 4 -1.24 -6.21 6.63
CA ILE A 4 -1.93 -6.72 5.43
C ILE A 4 -3.40 -6.27 5.37
N SER A 5 -3.99 -5.80 6.47
CA SER A 5 -5.41 -5.41 6.53
C SER A 5 -5.60 -4.01 7.12
N SER A 6 -6.02 -3.09 6.26
CA SER A 6 -6.46 -1.75 6.63
C SER A 6 -7.96 -1.77 6.90
N ASN A 7 -8.35 -1.85 8.18
CA ASN A 7 -9.74 -1.71 8.58
C ASN A 7 -10.13 -0.23 8.50
N LEU A 8 -10.99 0.14 7.56
CA LEU A 8 -11.52 1.49 7.46
C LEU A 8 -12.37 1.76 8.72
N THR A 9 -12.01 2.79 9.49
CA THR A 9 -12.77 3.19 10.68
C THR A 9 -13.31 4.59 10.51
N THR A 10 -14.58 4.78 10.87
CA THR A 10 -15.23 6.08 10.93
C THR A 10 -15.46 6.42 12.40
N LYS A 11 -14.84 7.50 12.88
CA LYS A 11 -15.01 7.99 14.24
C LYS A 11 -15.68 9.35 14.22
N ARG A 12 -16.69 9.53 15.06
CA ARG A 12 -17.32 10.82 15.29
C ARG A 12 -16.41 11.64 16.23
N LEU A 13 -15.92 12.78 15.75
CA LEU A 13 -15.03 13.65 16.54
C LEU A 13 -15.81 14.60 17.46
N ILE A 14 -16.92 15.15 16.96
CA ILE A 14 -17.78 16.10 17.68
C ILE A 14 -19.24 15.74 17.40
N PRO A 15 -20.15 15.83 18.39
CA PRO A 15 -19.93 15.96 19.83
C PRO A 15 -19.25 14.72 20.44
N ILE A 16 -18.50 14.92 21.53
CA ILE A 16 -17.78 13.85 22.23
C ILE A 16 -18.79 12.89 22.85
N GLU A 17 -18.66 11.60 22.55
CA GLU A 17 -19.47 10.56 23.21
C GLU A 17 -19.08 10.46 24.68
N LYS A 18 -20.09 10.40 25.55
CA LYS A 18 -19.87 10.26 26.98
C LYS A 18 -19.33 8.84 27.24
N VAL A 19 -18.10 8.77 27.74
CA VAL A 19 -17.52 7.51 28.20
C VAL A 19 -18.15 7.17 29.55
N GLU A 20 -18.73 5.98 29.69
CA GLU A 20 -19.19 5.48 30.98
C GLU A 20 -17.97 5.15 31.84
N SER A 21 -17.73 5.96 32.87
CA SER A 21 -16.66 5.77 33.85
C SER A 21 -17.25 5.56 35.24
N GLU A 22 -16.84 4.48 35.92
CA GLU A 22 -17.32 4.11 37.26
C GLU A 22 -16.76 5.01 38.39
N SER A 23 -15.73 5.83 38.11
CA SER A 23 -15.10 6.73 39.08
C SER A 23 -15.60 8.18 38.93
N ASN A 24 -16.41 8.64 39.87
CA ASN A 24 -16.80 10.05 40.04
C ASN A 24 -15.93 10.73 41.10
N GLU A 25 -14.60 10.71 40.94
CA GLU A 25 -13.74 11.51 41.82
C GLU A 25 -13.90 13.01 41.48
N PRO A 26 -14.23 13.86 42.47
CA PRO A 26 -14.39 15.29 42.22
C PRO A 26 -13.02 15.95 42.00
N TYR A 27 -12.79 16.44 40.79
CA TYR A 27 -11.63 17.26 40.47
C TYR A 27 -11.86 18.72 40.87
N ILE A 28 -10.84 19.35 41.47
CA ILE A 28 -10.81 20.80 41.69
C ILE A 28 -10.18 21.43 40.45
N PHE A 29 -10.92 22.33 39.79
CA PHE A 29 -10.50 22.99 38.56
C PHE A 29 -10.03 24.41 38.85
N GLU A 30 -8.76 24.71 38.56
CA GLU A 30 -8.23 26.08 38.55
C GLU A 30 -7.85 26.45 37.10
N PRO A 31 -8.32 27.56 36.50
CA PRO A 31 -9.12 28.67 37.04
C PRO A 31 -10.66 28.51 36.98
N SER A 32 -11.20 27.74 36.03
CA SER A 32 -12.61 27.29 36.00
C SER A 32 -12.74 26.08 35.07
N ALA A 33 -13.74 25.22 35.30
CA ALA A 33 -13.97 24.04 34.46
C ALA A 33 -14.24 24.41 32.99
N GLU A 34 -14.96 25.52 32.75
CA GLU A 34 -15.27 26.02 31.42
C GLU A 34 -14.02 26.49 30.67
N TYR A 35 -13.11 27.19 31.34
CA TYR A 35 -11.85 27.67 30.76
C TYR A 35 -10.88 26.52 30.42
N ILE A 36 -10.83 25.50 31.27
CA ILE A 36 -10.05 24.29 31.00
C ILE A 36 -10.64 23.58 29.79
N LEU A 37 -11.97 23.41 29.72
CA LEU A 37 -12.63 22.75 28.61
C LEU A 37 -12.41 23.50 27.28
N SER A 38 -12.51 24.83 27.28
CA SER A 38 -12.26 25.65 26.08
C SER A 38 -10.82 25.53 25.56
N THR A 39 -9.87 25.29 26.45
CA THR A 39 -8.45 25.11 26.11
C THR A 39 -8.14 23.67 25.69
N LEU A 40 -8.80 22.69 26.32
CA LEU A 40 -8.52 21.26 26.14
C LEU A 40 -9.19 20.72 24.88
N LEU A 41 -10.35 21.24 24.49
CA LEU A 41 -11.10 20.80 23.31
C LEU A 41 -10.30 20.98 22.00
N PRO A 42 -9.64 22.12 21.71
CA PRO A 42 -8.76 22.26 20.56
C PRO A 42 -7.54 21.32 20.60
N LYS A 43 -6.95 21.09 21.78
CA LYS A 43 -5.81 20.17 21.93
C LYS A 43 -6.22 18.73 21.66
N TYR A 44 -7.36 18.30 22.19
CA TYR A 44 -7.93 16.99 21.93
C TYR A 44 -8.17 16.78 20.43
N LEU A 45 -8.81 17.75 19.76
CA LEU A 45 -9.07 17.66 18.33
C LEU A 45 -7.78 17.54 17.51
N ASN A 46 -6.75 18.32 17.85
CA ASN A 46 -5.43 18.24 17.21
C ASN A 46 -4.81 16.86 17.38
N ILE A 47 -4.85 16.27 18.58
CA ILE A 47 -4.29 14.94 18.85
C ILE A 47 -5.02 13.88 18.02
N VAL A 48 -6.36 13.87 18.04
CA VAL A 48 -7.13 12.86 17.31
C VAL A 48 -6.94 12.98 15.80
N LEU A 49 -6.92 14.21 15.28
CA LEU A 49 -6.65 14.44 13.86
C LEU A 49 -5.23 14.02 13.48
N TYR A 50 -4.24 14.36 14.29
CA TYR A 50 -2.86 13.98 14.06
C TYR A 50 -2.68 12.46 14.06
N GLN A 51 -3.30 11.75 15.02
CA GLN A 51 -3.33 10.29 15.04
C GLN A 51 -3.97 9.72 13.79
N ALA A 52 -5.11 10.26 13.34
CA ALA A 52 -5.77 9.80 12.13
C ALA A 52 -4.90 9.98 10.86
N ILE A 53 -4.15 11.08 10.77
CA ILE A 53 -3.22 11.33 9.65
C ILE A 53 -2.06 10.32 9.70
N LEU A 54 -1.49 10.07 10.88
CA LEU A 54 -0.41 9.08 11.03
C LEU A 54 -0.89 7.67 10.67
N ASP A 55 -2.06 7.26 11.14
CA ASP A 55 -2.64 5.96 10.82
C ASP A 55 -2.94 5.83 9.31
N ASN A 56 -3.41 6.91 8.68
CA ASN A 56 -3.67 6.93 7.24
C ASN A 56 -2.39 6.80 6.42
N THR A 57 -1.34 7.57 6.74
CA THR A 57 -0.06 7.51 6.03
C THR A 57 0.64 6.16 6.21
N ALA A 58 0.60 5.58 7.42
CA ALA A 58 1.10 4.23 7.67
C ALA A 58 0.32 3.18 6.85
N SER A 59 -1.01 3.28 6.82
CA SER A 59 -1.87 2.39 6.03
C SER A 59 -1.62 2.53 4.53
N GLU A 60 -1.41 3.74 4.04
CA GLU A 60 -1.08 4.02 2.65
C GLU A 60 0.24 3.35 2.24
N HIS A 61 1.29 3.50 3.05
CA HIS A 61 2.57 2.85 2.77
C HIS A 61 2.48 1.33 2.78
N ALA A 62 1.71 0.75 3.71
CA ALA A 62 1.47 -0.69 3.74
C ALA A 62 0.71 -1.18 2.49
N ALA A 63 -0.37 -0.48 2.12
CA ALA A 63 -1.16 -0.79 0.93
C ALA A 63 -0.33 -0.66 -0.35
N ARG A 64 0.46 0.43 -0.47
CA ARG A 64 1.36 0.67 -1.60
C ARG A 64 2.41 -0.43 -1.71
N LYS A 65 3.01 -0.85 -0.61
CA LYS A 65 4.00 -1.94 -0.59
C LYS A 65 3.39 -3.24 -1.12
N THR A 66 2.20 -3.60 -0.67
CA THR A 66 1.52 -4.81 -1.11
C THR A 66 1.15 -4.75 -2.59
N ALA A 67 0.60 -3.62 -3.06
CA ALA A 67 0.26 -3.42 -4.46
C ALA A 67 1.49 -3.47 -5.38
N MET A 68 2.59 -2.81 -4.98
CA MET A 68 3.83 -2.82 -5.75
C MET A 68 4.49 -4.21 -5.76
N LYS A 69 4.41 -4.96 -4.66
CA LYS A 69 4.87 -6.35 -4.63
C LYS A 69 4.14 -7.19 -5.67
N SER A 70 2.81 -7.14 -5.68
CA SER A 70 2.02 -7.87 -6.70
C SER A 70 2.33 -7.40 -8.12
N ALA A 71 2.59 -6.10 -8.33
CA ALA A 71 3.00 -5.59 -9.63
C ALA A 71 4.36 -6.13 -10.08
N THR A 72 5.34 -6.22 -9.17
CA THR A 72 6.66 -6.82 -9.43
C THR A 72 6.53 -8.30 -9.75
N ASP A 73 5.78 -9.05 -8.94
CA ASP A 73 5.58 -10.49 -9.15
C ASP A 73 4.95 -10.77 -10.54
N ASN A 74 3.95 -9.97 -10.95
CA ASN A 74 3.33 -10.07 -12.28
C ASN A 74 4.30 -9.69 -13.42
N ALA A 75 5.15 -8.69 -13.20
CA ALA A 75 6.14 -8.29 -14.19
C ALA A 75 7.21 -9.37 -14.39
N GLU A 76 7.62 -10.04 -13.32
CA GLU A 76 8.58 -11.15 -13.37
C GLU A 76 8.02 -12.33 -14.17
N GLU A 77 6.76 -12.71 -13.94
CA GLU A 77 6.08 -13.75 -14.72
C GLU A 77 6.03 -13.41 -16.24
N LEU A 78 5.75 -12.14 -16.57
CA LEU A 78 5.76 -11.67 -17.96
C LEU A 78 7.17 -11.75 -18.59
N VAL A 79 8.20 -11.35 -17.84
CA VAL A 79 9.59 -11.41 -18.31
C VAL A 79 10.01 -12.86 -18.58
N GLU A 80 9.67 -13.79 -17.70
CA GLU A 80 9.95 -15.21 -17.90
C GLU A 80 9.26 -15.73 -19.17
N GLY A 81 7.97 -15.41 -19.34
CA GLY A 81 7.20 -15.80 -20.52
C GLY A 81 7.80 -15.26 -21.83
N LEU A 82 8.18 -13.97 -21.85
CA LEU A 82 8.81 -13.33 -23.01
C LEU A 82 10.20 -13.90 -23.29
N THR A 83 10.97 -14.23 -22.25
CA THR A 83 12.30 -14.85 -22.39
C THR A 83 12.21 -16.23 -23.04
N LEU A 84 11.21 -17.02 -22.66
CA LEU A 84 10.94 -18.31 -23.28
C LEU A 84 10.56 -18.16 -24.76
N GLN A 85 9.71 -17.19 -25.09
CA GLN A 85 9.34 -16.88 -26.48
C GLN A 85 10.55 -16.40 -27.30
N PHE A 86 11.38 -15.53 -26.73
CA PHE A 86 12.60 -15.04 -27.35
C PHE A 86 13.56 -16.18 -27.70
N ASN A 87 13.80 -17.11 -26.77
CA ASN A 87 14.68 -18.25 -27.02
C ASN A 87 14.14 -19.19 -28.11
N ARG A 88 12.82 -19.41 -28.16
CA ARG A 88 12.17 -20.17 -29.24
C ARG A 88 12.34 -19.48 -30.59
N ALA A 89 12.06 -18.18 -30.67
CA ALA A 89 12.21 -17.40 -31.88
C ALA A 89 13.68 -17.39 -32.36
N ARG A 90 14.63 -17.25 -31.43
CA ARG A 90 16.07 -17.32 -31.72
C ARG A 90 16.47 -18.66 -32.32
N GLN A 91 16.00 -19.77 -31.75
CA GLN A 91 16.30 -21.10 -32.28
C GLN A 91 15.69 -21.28 -33.68
N ALA A 92 14.45 -20.84 -33.89
CA ALA A 92 13.80 -20.88 -35.19
C ALA A 92 14.57 -20.08 -36.26
N ALA A 93 15.03 -18.87 -35.90
CA ALA A 93 15.84 -18.03 -36.78
C ALA A 93 17.17 -18.71 -37.16
N ILE A 94 17.89 -19.27 -36.19
CA ILE A 94 19.15 -20.01 -36.45
C ILE A 94 18.88 -21.20 -37.37
N THR A 95 17.82 -21.98 -37.13
CA THR A 95 17.49 -23.11 -38.01
C THR A 95 17.13 -22.67 -39.42
N GLN A 96 16.45 -21.53 -39.56
CA GLN A 96 16.11 -20.96 -40.86
C GLN A 96 17.37 -20.50 -41.61
N GLU A 97 18.26 -19.76 -40.96
CA GLU A 97 19.53 -19.34 -41.54
C GLU A 97 20.36 -20.55 -42.01
N ILE A 98 20.45 -21.61 -41.19
CA ILE A 98 21.17 -22.84 -41.58
C ILE A 98 20.49 -23.50 -42.79
N ALA A 99 19.16 -23.60 -42.81
CA ALA A 99 18.43 -24.18 -43.94
C ALA A 99 18.64 -23.40 -45.23
N GLU A 100 18.68 -22.07 -45.16
CA GLU A 100 18.98 -21.18 -46.29
C GLU A 100 20.41 -21.37 -46.81
N ILE A 101 21.41 -21.50 -45.91
CA ILE A 101 22.81 -21.77 -46.27
C ILE A 101 22.95 -23.12 -46.99
N VAL A 102 22.33 -24.18 -46.45
CA VAL A 102 22.40 -25.53 -47.05
C VAL A 102 21.71 -25.56 -48.42
N SER A 103 20.54 -24.93 -48.54
CA SER A 103 19.81 -24.82 -49.80
C SER A 103 20.61 -24.06 -50.87
N GLY A 104 21.23 -22.94 -50.50
CA GLY A 104 22.08 -22.15 -51.40
C GLY A 104 23.34 -22.90 -51.87
N SER A 105 23.98 -23.66 -50.98
CA SER A 105 25.14 -24.50 -51.31
C SER A 105 24.80 -25.62 -52.29
N LEU A 106 23.64 -26.27 -52.12
CA LEU A 106 23.15 -27.33 -53.01
C LEU A 106 22.72 -26.81 -54.39
N ALA A 107 22.25 -25.57 -54.49
CA ALA A 107 21.86 -24.95 -55.76
C ALA A 107 23.05 -24.54 -56.64
N GLN A 108 24.28 -24.52 -56.10
CA GLN A 108 25.51 -24.19 -56.83
C GLN A 108 26.29 -25.42 -57.33
N GLN A 109 25.88 -26.64 -56.97
CA GLN A 109 26.38 -27.91 -57.53
C GLN A 109 25.52 -28.36 -58.71
#